data_AF-A0A2D7A642-F1
#
_entry.id   AF-A0A2D7A642-F1
#
_cell.length_a   1.000
_cell.length_b   1.000
_cell.length_c   1.000
_cell.angle_alpha   90.00
_cell.angle_beta   90.00
_cell.angle_gamma   90.00
#
_symmetry.space_group_name_H-M   'P 1'
#
loop_
_entity.id
_entity.type
_entity.pdbx_description
1 polymer ?
#
loop_
_entity_poly.entity_id
_entity_poly.type
_entity_poly.pdbx_seq_one_letter_code
_entity_poly.pdbx_strand_id
1 'polypeptide(L)'
;MAYVRFPIPVFDHETLRGLEWSQPELITAGEADEKLQDGQPYGTCSINIDDAVLASFGISGEHCHAIMCTFPAGTLMTGASHSWWLQRALVLNSLEPNAEIVADWRTPRPINSRLGPDTGIILNQSPVYVVSSHNLSNHWAGNRTLIQDQEFGYRILGASKDDTANFHEFILNFTWEM
;
A
#
# COMPACT_ATOMS: atom_id res chain seq x y z
N MET A 1 -25.28 -14.64 24.15
CA MET A 1 -25.02 -13.54 23.20
C MET A 1 -24.17 -14.11 22.08
N ALA A 2 -24.70 -14.16 20.85
CA ALA A 2 -23.89 -14.52 19.70
C ALA A 2 -22.84 -13.42 19.51
N TYR A 3 -21.56 -13.77 19.56
CA TYR A 3 -20.51 -12.87 19.10
C TYR A 3 -20.83 -12.57 17.64
N VAL A 4 -21.28 -11.35 17.37
CA VAL A 4 -21.43 -10.85 16.00
C VAL A 4 -20.01 -10.86 15.44
N ARG A 5 -19.66 -11.93 14.71
CA ARG A 5 -18.48 -11.93 13.87
C ARG A 5 -18.69 -10.75 12.93
N PHE A 6 -17.93 -9.68 13.12
CA PHE A 6 -17.90 -8.55 12.18
C PHE A 6 -17.86 -9.16 10.78
N PRO A 7 -18.83 -8.88 9.90
CA PRO A 7 -18.81 -9.42 8.54
C PRO A 7 -17.49 -8.99 7.92
N ILE A 8 -16.64 -9.98 7.65
CA ILE A 8 -15.35 -9.84 7.00
C ILE A 8 -15.68 -9.80 5.51
N PRO A 9 -15.54 -8.66 4.79
CA PRO A 9 -15.75 -8.63 3.36
C PRO A 9 -14.98 -9.77 2.69
N VAL A 10 -15.68 -10.62 1.95
CA VAL A 10 -15.05 -11.72 1.22
C VAL A 10 -14.49 -11.14 -0.07
N PHE A 11 -13.19 -11.27 -0.28
CA PHE A 11 -12.56 -11.02 -1.57
C PHE A 11 -11.83 -12.29 -2.01
N ASP A 12 -11.71 -12.46 -3.33
CA ASP A 12 -10.97 -13.57 -3.89
C ASP A 12 -9.46 -13.35 -3.69
N HIS A 13 -8.93 -13.97 -2.65
CA HIS A 13 -7.52 -13.89 -2.27
C HIS A 13 -6.69 -15.04 -2.86
N GLU A 14 -7.34 -16.09 -3.38
CA GLU A 14 -6.66 -17.27 -3.92
C GLU A 14 -5.99 -16.94 -5.25
N THR A 15 -6.61 -16.10 -6.08
CA THR A 15 -6.02 -15.62 -7.35
C THR A 15 -4.77 -14.77 -7.18
N LEU A 16 -4.52 -14.28 -5.96
CA LEU A 16 -3.35 -13.45 -5.61
C LEU A 16 -2.24 -14.28 -4.95
N ARG A 17 -2.34 -15.61 -5.00
CA ARG A 17 -1.28 -16.54 -4.58
C ARG A 17 -0.41 -16.92 -5.76
N GLY A 18 0.88 -17.11 -5.49
CA GLY A 18 1.80 -17.66 -6.49
C GLY A 18 2.11 -16.68 -7.62
N LEU A 19 1.81 -15.38 -7.46
CA LEU A 19 2.20 -14.37 -8.43
C LEU A 19 3.74 -14.29 -8.49
N GLU A 20 4.28 -14.21 -9.71
CA GLU A 20 5.70 -13.99 -9.91
C GLU A 20 6.09 -12.62 -9.34
N TRP A 21 7.24 -12.59 -8.67
CA TRP A 21 7.74 -11.38 -8.05
C TRP A 21 9.22 -11.18 -8.39
N SER A 22 9.54 -9.95 -8.77
CA SER A 22 10.88 -9.41 -8.83
C SER A 22 10.93 -8.14 -8.00
N GLN A 23 12.07 -7.86 -7.40
CA GLN A 23 12.28 -6.61 -6.67
C GLN A 23 11.98 -5.42 -7.60
N PRO A 24 11.18 -4.43 -7.15
CA PRO A 24 10.90 -3.26 -7.96
C PRO A 24 12.16 -2.44 -8.21
N GLU A 25 12.28 -1.86 -9.40
CA GLU A 25 13.30 -0.86 -9.68
C GLU A 25 12.95 0.43 -8.92
N LEU A 26 13.81 0.78 -7.96
CA LEU A 26 13.61 1.95 -7.11
C LEU A 26 14.26 3.16 -7.75
N ILE A 27 13.44 4.18 -8.04
CA ILE A 27 13.93 5.47 -8.53
C ILE A 27 14.02 6.49 -7.40
N THR A 28 14.68 7.60 -7.65
CA THR A 28 14.72 8.76 -6.76
C THR A 28 13.45 9.59 -6.89
N ALA A 29 13.18 10.46 -5.89
CA ALA A 29 12.06 11.39 -5.96
C ALA A 29 12.15 12.34 -7.16
N GLY A 30 13.37 12.81 -7.50
CA GLY A 30 13.58 13.68 -8.67
C GLY A 30 13.26 12.98 -10.00
N GLU A 31 13.68 11.72 -10.17
CA GLU A 31 13.32 10.92 -11.37
C GLU A 31 11.82 10.63 -11.44
N ALA A 32 11.15 10.50 -10.29
CA ALA A 32 9.71 10.33 -10.23
C ALA A 32 8.97 11.58 -10.72
N ASP A 33 9.43 12.78 -10.34
CA ASP A 33 8.88 14.05 -10.81
C ASP A 33 9.05 14.22 -12.33
N GLU A 34 10.20 13.82 -12.89
CA GLU A 34 10.44 13.85 -14.33
C GLU A 34 9.50 12.88 -15.08
N LYS A 35 9.33 11.65 -14.59
CA LYS A 35 8.40 10.67 -15.19
C LYS A 35 6.95 11.14 -15.21
N LEU A 36 6.53 11.92 -14.22
CA LEU A 36 5.18 12.51 -14.18
C LEU A 36 5.01 13.67 -15.17
N GLN A 37 6.08 14.42 -15.47
CA GLN A 37 6.04 15.52 -16.44
C GLN A 37 5.97 15.01 -17.88
N ASP A 38 6.50 13.82 -18.17
CA ASP A 38 6.63 13.23 -19.51
C ASP A 38 5.35 12.58 -20.09
N GLY A 39 4.18 12.78 -19.45
CA GLY A 39 2.89 12.64 -20.15
C GLY A 39 1.98 11.49 -19.72
N GLN A 40 2.25 10.79 -18.61
CA GLN A 40 1.23 9.99 -17.92
C GLN A 40 0.73 10.74 -16.68
N PRO A 41 -0.50 11.29 -16.70
CA PRO A 41 -0.99 12.06 -15.56
C PRO A 41 -1.26 11.19 -14.33
N TYR A 42 -1.49 9.89 -14.51
CA TYR A 42 -1.86 8.93 -13.48
C TYR A 42 -1.04 7.65 -13.62
N GLY A 43 -0.62 7.10 -12.48
CA GLY A 43 0.18 5.88 -12.44
C GLY A 43 0.88 5.72 -11.11
N THR A 44 1.86 4.84 -11.09
CA THR A 44 2.63 4.52 -9.88
C THR A 44 4.10 4.32 -10.19
N CYS A 45 4.96 4.65 -9.24
CA CYS A 45 6.36 4.21 -9.28
C CYS A 45 6.88 3.88 -7.89
N SER A 46 7.78 2.89 -7.82
CA SER A 46 8.47 2.55 -6.58
C SER A 46 9.66 3.49 -6.40
N ILE A 47 9.75 4.12 -5.24
CA ILE A 47 10.76 5.13 -4.94
C ILE A 47 11.54 4.77 -3.69
N ASN A 48 12.82 5.13 -3.70
CA ASN A 48 13.62 5.12 -2.49
C ASN A 48 13.05 6.11 -1.47
N ILE A 49 12.96 5.67 -0.22
CA ILE A 49 12.51 6.48 0.90
C ILE A 49 13.66 6.60 1.89
N ASP A 50 13.83 7.79 2.46
CA ASP A 50 14.88 8.05 3.44
C ASP A 50 14.65 7.26 4.74
N ASP A 51 15.72 6.65 5.26
CA ASP A 51 15.70 5.88 6.51
C ASP A 51 15.21 6.72 7.71
N ALA A 52 15.44 8.03 7.72
CA ALA A 52 14.96 8.93 8.76
C ALA A 52 13.43 9.03 8.77
N VAL A 53 12.81 9.04 7.58
CA VAL A 53 11.34 9.02 7.44
C VAL A 53 10.80 7.68 7.93
N LEU A 54 11.38 6.56 7.48
CA LEU A 54 11.00 5.22 7.94
C LEU A 54 11.11 5.07 9.47
N ALA A 55 12.22 5.53 10.05
CA ALA A 55 12.48 5.48 11.48
C ALA A 55 11.44 6.26 12.29
N SER A 56 10.97 7.40 11.79
CA SER A 56 9.92 8.20 12.46
C SER A 56 8.59 7.45 12.60
N PHE A 57 8.34 6.46 11.73
CA PHE A 57 7.16 5.60 11.77
C PHE A 57 7.43 4.20 12.31
N GLY A 58 8.65 3.92 12.77
CA GLY A 58 9.08 2.61 13.27
C GLY A 58 9.05 1.52 12.20
N ILE A 59 9.36 1.88 10.94
CA ILE A 59 9.43 0.97 9.80
C ILE A 59 10.91 0.68 9.50
N SER A 60 11.25 -0.57 9.23
CA SER A 60 12.60 -1.02 8.88
C SER A 60 12.58 -2.35 8.11
N GLY A 61 13.71 -2.81 7.57
CA GLY A 61 13.81 -4.12 6.91
C GLY A 61 14.11 -4.01 5.41
N GLU A 62 14.23 -5.17 4.75
CA GLU A 62 14.84 -5.27 3.41
C GLU A 62 13.97 -4.68 2.29
N HIS A 63 12.65 -4.81 2.38
CA HIS A 63 11.74 -4.39 1.31
C HIS A 63 11.17 -2.97 1.53
N CYS A 64 11.85 -2.13 2.31
CA CYS A 64 11.37 -0.78 2.58
C CYS A 64 11.53 0.12 1.35
N HIS A 65 10.40 0.58 0.83
CA HIS A 65 10.31 1.58 -0.22
C HIS A 65 8.97 2.29 -0.09
N ALA A 66 8.83 3.45 -0.73
CA ALA A 66 7.53 4.05 -0.94
C ALA A 66 7.05 3.78 -2.36
N ILE A 67 5.74 3.84 -2.57
CA ILE A 67 5.12 3.81 -3.88
C ILE A 67 4.45 5.16 -4.09
N MET A 68 5.00 5.97 -4.99
CA MET A 68 4.33 7.19 -5.42
C MET A 68 3.11 6.81 -6.24
N CYS A 69 1.98 7.41 -5.92
CA CYS A 69 0.68 7.14 -6.52
C CYS A 69 0.12 8.45 -7.05
N THR A 70 -0.11 8.52 -8.36
CA THR A 70 -0.82 9.63 -9.01
C THR A 70 -2.15 9.19 -9.57
N PHE A 71 -3.16 10.06 -9.42
CA PHE A 71 -4.55 9.75 -9.76
C PHE A 71 -5.39 11.05 -9.87
N PRO A 72 -6.57 11.02 -10.53
CA PRO A 72 -7.47 12.16 -10.57
C PRO A 72 -8.10 12.46 -9.20
N ALA A 73 -8.50 13.71 -8.98
CA ALA A 73 -9.30 14.07 -7.81
C ALA A 73 -10.62 13.30 -7.80
N GLY A 74 -11.08 12.87 -6.62
CA GLY A 74 -12.25 12.00 -6.49
C GLY A 74 -11.93 10.51 -6.48
N THR A 75 -10.65 10.12 -6.57
CA THR A 75 -10.23 8.72 -6.52
C THR A 75 -10.62 8.07 -5.20
N LEU A 76 -11.29 6.93 -5.28
CA LEU A 76 -11.63 6.10 -4.13
C LEU A 76 -10.46 5.18 -3.80
N MET A 77 -9.95 5.29 -2.57
CA MET A 77 -8.96 4.37 -2.01
C MET A 77 -9.64 3.38 -1.06
N THR A 78 -9.48 2.08 -1.30
CA THR A 78 -9.99 1.01 -0.43
C THR A 78 -8.86 0.04 -0.08
N GLY A 79 -8.99 -0.66 1.05
CA GLY A 79 -7.98 -1.63 1.48
C GLY A 79 -8.57 -2.95 1.93
N ALA A 80 -7.84 -4.01 1.62
CA ALA A 80 -8.11 -5.36 2.08
C ALA A 80 -6.81 -6.07 2.52
N SER A 81 -6.93 -7.17 3.25
CA SER A 81 -5.79 -7.95 3.72
C SER A 81 -6.20 -9.39 3.95
N HIS A 82 -5.32 -10.38 3.85
CA HIS A 82 -5.59 -11.68 4.45
C HIS A 82 -4.27 -12.27 4.93
N SER A 83 -3.76 -11.76 6.05
CA SER A 83 -2.43 -12.10 6.55
C SER A 83 -2.44 -12.62 7.98
N TRP A 84 -1.51 -13.52 8.30
CA TRP A 84 -1.24 -13.91 9.70
C TRP A 84 -0.54 -12.80 10.50
N TRP A 85 -0.02 -11.77 9.84
CA TRP A 85 0.51 -10.58 10.48
C TRP A 85 -0.46 -9.43 10.45
N LEU A 86 -0.28 -8.50 11.39
CA LEU A 86 -0.90 -7.19 11.28
C LEU A 86 -0.27 -6.47 10.09
N GLN A 87 -1.10 -5.92 9.23
CA GLN A 87 -0.66 -5.11 8.10
C GLN A 87 -0.89 -3.64 8.37
N ARG A 88 -0.07 -2.79 7.73
CA ARG A 88 -0.16 -1.34 7.80
C ARG A 88 0.04 -0.71 6.42
N ALA A 89 -0.88 0.16 6.03
CA ALA A 89 -0.74 1.10 4.94
C ALA A 89 -0.51 2.49 5.53
N LEU A 90 0.71 3.00 5.39
CA LEU A 90 1.02 4.40 5.70
C LEU A 90 0.97 5.19 4.39
N VAL A 91 0.09 6.19 4.33
CA VAL A 91 -0.10 7.06 3.18
C VAL A 91 0.28 8.48 3.58
N LEU A 92 1.26 9.03 2.89
CA LEU A 92 1.85 10.35 3.13
C LEU A 92 1.59 11.27 1.93
N ASN A 93 1.56 12.58 2.15
CA ASN A 93 1.48 13.56 1.08
C ASN A 93 2.86 13.94 0.49
N SER A 94 3.95 13.64 1.21
CA SER A 94 5.33 13.85 0.78
C SER A 94 6.25 12.81 1.40
N LEU A 95 7.52 12.77 0.95
CA LEU A 95 8.60 12.01 1.61
C LEU A 95 9.53 12.91 2.42
N GLU A 96 9.12 14.13 2.72
CA GLU A 96 9.92 15.05 3.52
C GLU A 96 9.74 14.76 5.02
N PRO A 97 10.69 15.16 5.90
CA PRO A 97 10.57 14.92 7.34
C PRO A 97 9.30 15.50 7.99
N ASN A 98 8.66 16.49 7.37
CA ASN A 98 7.42 17.11 7.80
C ASN A 98 6.18 16.60 7.05
N ALA A 99 6.27 15.42 6.41
CA ALA A 99 5.16 14.80 5.69
C ALA A 99 3.90 14.69 6.57
N GLU A 100 2.76 15.05 5.98
CA GLU A 100 1.47 14.85 6.61
C GLU A 100 0.96 13.44 6.33
N ILE A 101 0.38 12.82 7.35
CA ILE A 101 -0.26 11.51 7.23
C ILE A 101 -1.65 11.73 6.61
N VAL A 102 -1.82 11.31 5.35
CA VAL A 102 -3.11 11.25 4.67
C VAL A 102 -3.95 10.11 5.26
N ALA A 103 -3.32 8.96 5.50
CA ALA A 103 -3.92 7.81 6.15
C ALA A 103 -2.87 6.92 6.82
N ASP A 104 -3.15 6.40 8.02
CA ASP A 104 -2.38 5.32 8.66
C ASP A 104 -3.35 4.19 9.00
N TRP A 105 -3.52 3.26 8.06
CA TRP A 105 -4.44 2.14 8.21
C TRP A 105 -3.72 0.92 8.70
N ARG A 106 -4.34 0.24 9.66
CA ARG A 106 -3.82 -1.01 10.23
C ARG A 106 -4.93 -2.03 10.30
N THR A 107 -4.63 -3.29 10.01
CA THR A 107 -5.55 -4.38 10.35
C THR A 107 -5.68 -4.44 11.89
N PRO A 108 -6.88 -4.61 12.46
CA PRO A 108 -7.04 -4.62 13.91
C PRO A 108 -6.61 -5.95 14.57
N ARG A 109 -6.42 -7.01 13.78
CA ARG A 109 -5.96 -8.34 14.21
C ARG A 109 -5.47 -9.14 12.99
N PRO A 110 -4.67 -10.20 13.18
CA PRO A 110 -4.39 -11.19 12.15
C PRO A 110 -5.66 -11.79 11.53
N ILE A 111 -5.54 -12.26 10.30
CA ILE A 111 -6.58 -12.92 9.50
C ILE A 111 -7.85 -12.06 9.46
N ASN A 112 -7.66 -10.80 9.04
CA ASN A 112 -8.72 -9.84 8.86
C ASN A 112 -8.77 -9.38 7.42
N SER A 113 -9.96 -9.41 6.80
CA SER A 113 -10.14 -8.94 5.42
C SER A 113 -10.12 -7.44 5.25
N ARG A 114 -10.15 -6.67 6.34
CA ARG A 114 -10.27 -5.23 6.34
C ARG A 114 -8.92 -4.56 6.60
N LEU A 115 -8.54 -3.66 5.69
CA LEU A 115 -7.46 -2.70 5.87
C LEU A 115 -8.04 -1.29 5.63
N GLY A 116 -8.28 -0.54 6.71
CA GLY A 116 -8.93 0.78 6.63
C GLY A 116 -10.46 0.75 6.78
N PRO A 117 -11.16 1.86 6.44
CA PRO A 117 -12.61 1.97 6.49
C PRO A 117 -13.32 1.07 5.46
N ASP A 118 -14.53 0.61 5.79
CA ASP A 118 -15.33 -0.27 4.92
C ASP A 118 -15.66 0.36 3.56
N THR A 119 -15.89 1.66 3.54
CA THR A 119 -16.22 2.44 2.34
C THR A 119 -14.99 3.10 1.71
N GLY A 120 -13.79 2.83 2.23
CA GLY A 120 -12.59 3.56 1.82
C GLY A 120 -12.62 5.05 2.18
N ILE A 121 -11.77 5.82 1.51
CA ILE A 121 -11.75 7.28 1.55
C ILE A 121 -11.61 7.86 0.14
N ILE A 122 -12.10 9.08 -0.06
CA ILE A 122 -11.93 9.83 -1.31
C ILE A 122 -10.67 10.68 -1.22
N LEU A 123 -9.79 10.54 -2.19
CA LEU A 123 -8.55 11.30 -2.34
C LEU A 123 -8.75 12.41 -3.37
N ASN A 124 -8.40 13.63 -2.98
CA ASN A 124 -8.49 14.83 -3.83
C ASN A 124 -7.12 15.46 -4.11
N GLN A 125 -6.04 14.85 -3.61
CA GLN A 125 -4.68 15.35 -3.73
C GLN A 125 -3.79 14.22 -4.22
N SER A 126 -2.90 14.55 -5.15
CA SER A 126 -1.92 13.67 -5.80
C SER A 126 -0.65 14.49 -6.05
N PRO A 127 0.57 13.92 -5.95
CA PRO A 127 0.84 12.53 -5.57
C PRO A 127 0.57 12.25 -4.09
N VAL A 128 0.39 10.97 -3.77
CA VAL A 128 0.55 10.44 -2.40
C VAL A 128 1.59 9.33 -2.41
N TYR A 129 2.16 9.03 -1.26
CA TYR A 129 3.21 8.05 -1.09
C TYR A 129 2.76 6.96 -0.15
N VAL A 130 2.74 5.72 -0.63
CA VAL A 130 2.28 4.55 0.14
C VAL A 130 3.48 3.73 0.60
N VAL A 131 3.54 3.47 1.90
CA VAL A 131 4.46 2.48 2.49
C VAL A 131 3.64 1.30 2.99
N SER A 132 3.87 0.12 2.40
CA SER A 132 3.25 -1.14 2.81
C SER A 132 4.16 -1.87 3.80
N SER A 133 3.63 -2.23 4.95
CA SER A 133 4.41 -2.93 5.99
C SER A 133 3.57 -3.91 6.80
N HIS A 134 4.25 -4.81 7.50
CA HIS A 134 3.65 -5.78 8.41
C HIS A 134 4.32 -5.74 9.78
N ASN A 135 3.61 -6.08 10.84
CA ASN A 135 4.16 -6.06 12.19
C ASN A 135 5.06 -7.28 12.40
N LEU A 136 6.33 -7.03 12.68
CA LEU A 136 7.30 -8.05 13.05
C LEU A 136 7.76 -7.81 14.49
N SER A 137 6.97 -8.32 15.44
CA SER A 137 7.21 -8.21 16.88
C SER A 137 7.17 -6.76 17.39
N ASN A 138 8.30 -6.05 17.35
CA ASN A 138 8.46 -4.72 17.94
C ASN A 138 8.61 -3.59 16.91
N HIS A 139 8.61 -3.90 15.61
CA HIS A 139 8.71 -2.92 14.53
C HIS A 139 7.80 -3.29 13.36
N TRP A 140 7.66 -2.38 12.40
CA TRP A 140 7.02 -2.64 11.12
C TRP A 140 8.08 -3.01 10.09
N ALA A 141 7.92 -4.14 9.43
CA ALA A 141 8.78 -4.60 8.35
C ALA A 141 8.16 -4.25 6.99
N GLY A 142 8.95 -3.70 6.07
CA GLY A 142 8.50 -3.44 4.69
C GLY A 142 7.99 -4.72 4.01
N ASN A 143 6.88 -4.63 3.29
CA ASN A 143 6.37 -5.75 2.49
C ASN A 143 7.08 -5.80 1.12
N ARG A 144 7.21 -7.00 0.55
CA ARG A 144 7.38 -7.13 -0.89
C ARG A 144 6.12 -6.65 -1.58
N THR A 145 6.23 -5.88 -2.65
CA THR A 145 5.08 -5.29 -3.32
C THR A 145 4.98 -5.73 -4.77
N LEU A 146 3.75 -5.76 -5.29
CA LEU A 146 3.42 -5.83 -6.71
C LEU A 146 2.42 -4.72 -7.01
N ILE A 147 2.51 -4.16 -8.22
CA ILE A 147 1.53 -3.19 -8.69
C ILE A 147 0.82 -3.80 -9.89
N GLN A 148 -0.50 -3.66 -9.94
CA GLN A 148 -1.32 -4.12 -11.05
C GLN A 148 -2.24 -3.02 -11.51
N ASP A 149 -2.08 -2.64 -12.78
CA ASP A 149 -2.96 -1.68 -13.44
C ASP A 149 -4.36 -2.26 -13.61
N GLN A 150 -5.34 -1.38 -13.56
CA GLN A 150 -6.75 -1.65 -13.81
C GLN A 150 -7.26 -0.63 -14.84
N GLU A 151 -8.41 -0.91 -15.46
CA GLU A 151 -8.97 -0.03 -16.50
C GLU A 151 -9.16 1.42 -16.01
N PHE A 152 -9.62 1.59 -14.77
CA PHE A 152 -9.81 2.90 -14.11
C PHE A 152 -9.20 2.93 -12.72
N GLY A 153 -7.94 2.51 -12.63
CA GLY A 153 -7.29 2.39 -11.35
C GLY A 153 -6.00 1.61 -11.38
N TYR A 154 -5.51 1.31 -10.19
CA TYR A 154 -4.47 0.33 -9.95
C TYR A 154 -4.63 -0.22 -8.54
N ARG A 155 -3.94 -1.34 -8.28
CA ARG A 155 -3.82 -1.88 -6.93
C ARG A 155 -2.38 -2.16 -6.57
N ILE A 156 -2.06 -1.86 -5.32
CA ILE A 156 -0.83 -2.24 -4.66
C ILE A 156 -1.13 -3.50 -3.87
N LEU A 157 -0.38 -4.55 -4.17
CA LEU A 157 -0.40 -5.80 -3.47
C LEU A 157 0.86 -5.92 -2.62
N GLY A 158 0.78 -6.60 -1.47
CA GLY A 158 1.93 -6.83 -0.61
C GLY A 158 1.95 -8.23 0.00
N ALA A 159 3.16 -8.76 0.16
CA ALA A 159 3.46 -10.03 0.82
C ALA A 159 4.52 -9.80 1.91
N SER A 160 4.30 -10.37 3.09
CA SER A 160 5.13 -10.18 4.28
C SER A 160 6.34 -11.12 4.35
N LYS A 161 6.26 -12.30 3.73
CA LYS A 161 7.38 -13.27 3.69
C LYS A 161 8.05 -13.30 2.33
N ASP A 162 9.32 -13.68 2.32
CA ASP A 162 10.12 -13.93 1.11
C ASP A 162 9.85 -15.32 0.49
N ASP A 163 9.56 -16.31 1.33
CA ASP A 163 9.37 -17.71 0.92
C ASP A 163 7.95 -18.02 0.42
N THR A 164 7.01 -17.07 0.53
CA THR A 164 5.64 -17.24 0.02
C THR A 164 5.19 -16.08 -0.84
N ALA A 165 4.63 -16.35 -2.02
CA ALA A 165 4.03 -15.36 -2.91
C ALA A 165 2.55 -15.10 -2.55
N ASN A 166 2.28 -14.68 -1.32
CA ASN A 166 0.93 -14.37 -0.82
C ASN A 166 0.63 -12.87 -0.92
N PHE A 167 0.40 -12.39 -2.14
CA PHE A 167 0.18 -10.95 -2.41
C PHE A 167 -1.22 -10.45 -2.05
N HIS A 168 -2.06 -11.31 -1.47
CA HIS A 168 -3.30 -10.91 -0.81
C HIS A 168 -3.09 -10.46 0.64
N GLU A 169 -1.88 -10.59 1.20
CA GLU A 169 -1.62 -10.23 2.58
C GLU A 169 -1.87 -8.74 2.79
N PHE A 170 -1.54 -7.90 1.83
CA PHE A 170 -1.87 -6.47 1.79
C PHE A 170 -2.45 -6.12 0.42
N ILE A 171 -3.57 -5.39 0.39
CA ILE A 171 -4.18 -4.88 -0.84
C ILE A 171 -4.63 -3.44 -0.60
N LEU A 172 -4.20 -2.53 -1.46
CA LEU A 172 -4.67 -1.15 -1.49
C LEU A 172 -5.07 -0.82 -2.93
N ASN A 173 -6.37 -0.58 -3.16
CA ASN A 173 -6.89 -0.24 -4.49
C ASN A 173 -7.09 1.27 -4.57
N PHE A 174 -6.77 1.83 -5.73
CA PHE A 174 -7.09 3.18 -6.16
C PHE A 174 -7.98 3.05 -7.39
N THR A 175 -9.20 3.53 -7.30
CA THR A 175 -10.21 3.41 -8.37
C THR A 175 -10.89 4.74 -8.59
N TRP A 176 -11.11 5.12 -9.84
CA TRP A 176 -11.81 6.35 -10.21
C TRP A 176 -12.82 6.09 -11.33
N GLU A 177 -13.71 7.05 -11.55
CA GLU A 177 -14.64 7.05 -12.69
C GLU A 177 -14.00 7.81 -13.87
N MET A 178 -14.45 7.52 -15.10
CA MET A 178 -14.07 8.27 -16.31
C MET A 178 -14.71 9.65 -16.38
#